data_AF-A0A9P7XSQ9-F1
#
_entry.id   AF-A0A9P7XSQ9-F1
#
_cell.length_a   1.000
_cell.length_b   1.000
_cell.length_c   1.000
_cell.angle_alpha   90.00
_cell.angle_beta   90.00
_cell.angle_gamma   90.00
#
_symmetry.space_group_name_H-M   'P 1'
#
loop_
_entity.id
_entity.type
_entity.pdbx_description
1 polymer ?
#
loop_
_entity_poly.entity_id
_entity_poly.type
_entity_poly.pdbx_seq_one_letter_code
_entity_poly.pdbx_strand_id
1 'polypeptide(L)'
;MTSLPQYLLKTYLLTGDEKFKDLYISSIEAMHRHLISHSQKPSETHLVLGVYDTATDSLVPKMDHLSCFAPGLLALGAKVLNRPKDLIAASGLMETCIMSYQNSATGLGADEIAFLRPEFSKGKEFEMLPKDAGFYLIDPEYALRPETVESLFILYRITGEGKYQEYAWEIVQSIEKQCRTKDGYSGLVNVMDASEGLTNTMPSYFLSQTLKYLYLIFDNPEVASLDDYIFNTEGHLIKYPIP
;
A
#
# COMPACT_ATOMS: atom_id res chain seq x y z
N MET A 1 -2.33 8.88 -6.19
CA MET A 1 -3.78 8.60 -6.46
C MET A 1 -4.55 8.90 -5.19
N THR A 2 -5.71 9.57 -5.25
CA THR A 2 -6.43 10.03 -4.04
C THR A 2 -7.35 8.94 -3.46
N SER A 3 -7.87 9.15 -2.25
CA SER A 3 -8.87 8.30 -1.59
C SER A 3 -10.24 8.24 -2.29
N LEU A 4 -10.41 8.89 -3.44
CA LEU A 4 -11.70 8.96 -4.15
C LEU A 4 -12.23 7.56 -4.55
N PRO A 5 -11.48 6.69 -5.25
CA PRO A 5 -11.97 5.34 -5.56
C PRO A 5 -12.31 4.54 -4.30
N GLN A 6 -11.58 4.76 -3.20
CA GLN A 6 -11.83 4.11 -1.91
C GLN A 6 -13.20 4.52 -1.34
N TYR A 7 -13.51 5.83 -1.35
CA TYR A 7 -14.83 6.32 -0.91
C TYR A 7 -15.96 5.97 -1.87
N LEU A 8 -15.71 5.82 -3.18
CA LEU A 8 -16.74 5.34 -4.12
C LEU A 8 -17.22 3.94 -3.72
N LEU A 9 -16.31 2.99 -3.51
CA LEU A 9 -16.68 1.64 -3.07
C LEU A 9 -17.32 1.66 -1.67
N LYS A 10 -16.71 2.35 -0.71
CA LYS A 10 -17.21 2.40 0.67
C LYS A 10 -18.58 3.08 0.78
N THR A 11 -18.86 4.08 -0.05
CA THR A 11 -20.19 4.72 -0.09
C THR A 11 -21.22 3.77 -0.68
N TYR A 12 -20.91 3.05 -1.77
CA TYR A 12 -21.79 2.01 -2.29
C TYR A 12 -22.12 0.96 -1.23
N LEU A 13 -21.11 0.49 -0.49
CA LEU A 13 -21.25 -0.46 0.61
C LEU A 13 -22.14 0.07 1.76
N LEU A 14 -22.12 1.38 2.03
CA LEU A 14 -22.96 2.00 3.06
C LEU A 14 -24.40 2.27 2.61
N THR A 15 -24.62 2.61 1.34
CA THR A 15 -25.91 3.14 0.89
C THR A 15 -26.68 2.22 -0.06
N GLY A 16 -25.99 1.26 -0.69
CA GLY A 16 -26.53 0.47 -1.79
C GLY A 16 -26.74 1.27 -3.09
N ASP A 17 -26.30 2.54 -3.15
CA ASP A 17 -26.51 3.39 -4.33
C ASP A 17 -25.55 3.01 -5.47
N GLU A 18 -26.14 2.42 -6.51
CA GLU A 18 -25.45 1.88 -7.67
C GLU A 18 -24.64 2.92 -8.45
N LYS A 19 -24.95 4.21 -8.33
CA LYS A 19 -24.14 5.26 -8.95
C LYS A 19 -22.70 5.23 -8.45
N PHE A 20 -22.49 4.98 -7.15
CA PHE A 20 -21.15 4.89 -6.59
C PHE A 20 -20.43 3.62 -7.02
N LYS A 21 -21.16 2.51 -7.19
CA LYS A 21 -20.62 1.27 -7.77
C LYS A 21 -20.12 1.50 -9.19
N ASP A 22 -20.93 2.13 -10.04
CA ASP A 22 -20.58 2.38 -11.44
C ASP A 22 -19.37 3.32 -11.56
N LEU A 23 -19.31 4.36 -10.72
CA LEU A 23 -18.15 5.26 -10.66
C LEU A 23 -16.90 4.54 -10.16
N TYR A 24 -17.03 3.67 -9.15
CA TYR A 24 -15.92 2.84 -8.68
C TYR A 24 -15.39 1.96 -9.80
N ILE A 25 -16.27 1.18 -10.44
CA ILE A 25 -15.91 0.28 -11.54
C ILE A 25 -15.21 1.07 -12.65
N SER A 26 -15.78 2.19 -13.08
CA SER A 26 -15.19 3.03 -14.13
C SER A 26 -13.78 3.52 -13.77
N SER A 27 -13.57 3.89 -12.50
CA SER A 27 -12.27 4.33 -11.97
C SER A 27 -11.26 3.18 -11.95
N ILE A 28 -11.66 1.99 -11.51
CA ILE A 28 -10.79 0.81 -11.49
C ILE A 28 -10.45 0.34 -12.91
N GLU A 29 -11.41 0.37 -13.84
CA GLU A 29 -11.12 0.06 -15.25
C GLU A 29 -10.12 1.05 -15.86
N ALA A 30 -10.22 2.35 -15.53
CA ALA A 30 -9.24 3.34 -15.95
C ALA A 30 -7.86 3.10 -15.30
N MET A 31 -7.83 2.70 -14.02
CA MET A 31 -6.60 2.34 -13.33
C MET A 31 -5.89 1.17 -14.01
N HIS A 32 -6.60 0.09 -14.33
CA HIS A 32 -6.04 -1.05 -15.08
C HIS A 32 -5.51 -0.65 -16.45
N ARG A 33 -6.20 0.26 -17.17
CA ARG A 33 -5.79 0.66 -18.52
C ARG A 33 -4.59 1.60 -18.55
N HIS A 34 -4.48 2.51 -17.58
CA HIS A 34 -3.57 3.65 -17.69
C HIS A 34 -2.50 3.70 -16.61
N LEU A 35 -2.72 3.05 -15.46
CA LEU A 35 -1.90 3.25 -14.25
C LEU A 35 -1.19 1.97 -13.82
N ILE A 36 -1.84 0.81 -13.95
CA ILE A 36 -1.23 -0.48 -13.66
C ILE A 36 -0.41 -0.92 -14.87
N SER A 37 0.88 -1.13 -14.65
CA SER A 37 1.81 -1.60 -15.67
C SER A 37 2.78 -2.61 -15.07
N HIS A 38 3.65 -3.18 -15.89
CA HIS A 38 4.71 -4.09 -15.44
C HIS A 38 6.03 -3.32 -15.34
N SER A 39 6.87 -3.69 -14.37
CA SER A 39 8.26 -3.22 -14.31
C SER A 39 9.01 -3.65 -15.58
N GLN A 40 10.00 -2.86 -16.01
CA GLN A 40 10.75 -3.13 -17.25
C GLN A 40 11.94 -4.08 -17.06
N LYS A 41 12.12 -4.70 -15.88
CA LYS A 41 13.23 -5.60 -15.61
C LYS A 41 12.92 -6.99 -16.21
N PRO A 42 13.66 -7.50 -17.20
CA PRO A 42 13.30 -8.73 -17.92
C PRO A 42 13.32 -10.01 -17.09
N SER A 43 14.05 -10.03 -15.97
CA SER A 43 14.19 -11.21 -15.11
C SER A 43 13.12 -11.30 -14.01
N GLU A 44 12.48 -10.18 -13.66
CA GLU A 44 11.51 -10.06 -12.56
C GLU A 44 10.47 -9.00 -12.89
N THR A 45 9.26 -9.45 -13.19
CA THR A 45 8.16 -8.61 -13.63
C THR A 45 7.22 -8.35 -12.47
N HIS A 46 7.27 -7.14 -11.90
CA HIS A 46 6.40 -6.69 -10.82
C HIS A 46 5.30 -5.78 -11.36
N LEU A 47 4.12 -5.77 -10.73
CA LEU A 47 3.09 -4.79 -11.06
C LEU A 47 3.42 -3.43 -10.43
N VAL A 48 3.28 -2.36 -11.20
CA VAL A 48 3.53 -1.00 -10.71
C VAL A 48 2.26 -0.19 -10.89
N LEU A 49 1.85 0.51 -9.83
CA LEU A 49 0.82 1.53 -9.90
C LEU A 49 1.48 2.89 -10.13
N GLY A 50 1.60 3.28 -11.40
CA GLY A 50 2.25 4.53 -11.77
C GLY A 50 1.33 5.75 -11.71
N VAL A 51 1.90 6.89 -12.03
CA VAL A 51 1.21 8.18 -12.14
C VAL A 51 1.07 8.54 -13.62
N TYR A 52 -0.13 8.89 -14.06
CA TYR A 52 -0.32 9.39 -15.43
C TYR A 52 -0.03 10.88 -15.49
N ASP A 53 0.91 11.26 -16.34
CA ASP A 53 1.20 12.66 -16.65
C ASP A 53 0.42 13.05 -17.91
N THR A 54 -0.60 13.87 -17.72
CA THR A 54 -1.47 14.35 -18.80
C THR A 54 -0.80 15.39 -19.69
N ALA A 55 0.27 16.04 -19.24
CA ALA A 55 1.00 17.01 -20.06
C ALA A 55 1.91 16.30 -21.08
N THR A 56 2.44 15.13 -20.70
CA THR A 56 3.30 14.32 -21.57
C THR A 56 2.58 13.10 -22.17
N ASP A 57 1.31 12.90 -21.83
CA ASP A 57 0.49 11.74 -22.21
C ASP A 57 1.20 10.40 -21.93
N SER A 58 1.86 10.33 -20.77
CA SER A 58 2.75 9.22 -20.45
C SER A 58 2.56 8.71 -19.02
N LEU A 59 2.76 7.41 -18.84
CA LEU A 59 2.80 6.79 -17.52
C LEU A 59 4.19 6.95 -16.91
N VAL A 60 4.27 7.58 -15.75
CA VAL A 60 5.47 7.66 -14.91
C VAL A 60 5.41 6.51 -13.91
N PRO A 61 6.35 5.55 -13.94
CA PRO A 61 6.34 4.38 -13.06
C PRO A 61 6.95 4.73 -11.69
N LYS A 62 6.31 5.67 -11.01
CA LYS A 62 6.62 6.14 -9.65
C LYS A 62 5.49 5.69 -8.74
N MET A 63 5.84 5.17 -7.57
CA MET A 63 4.88 4.72 -6.56
C MET A 63 5.28 5.29 -5.20
N ASP A 64 4.37 6.03 -4.59
CA ASP A 64 4.51 6.48 -3.21
C ASP A 64 3.97 5.40 -2.24
N HIS A 65 4.36 5.46 -0.96
CA HIS A 65 3.85 4.57 0.07
C HIS A 65 2.33 4.67 0.18
N LEU A 66 1.78 5.87 -0.04
CA LEU A 66 0.34 6.10 -0.10
C LEU A 66 -0.33 5.17 -1.12
N SER A 67 0.24 4.99 -2.31
CA SER A 67 -0.32 4.12 -3.36
C SER A 67 -0.47 2.66 -2.93
N CYS A 68 0.21 2.22 -1.86
CA CYS A 68 0.04 0.88 -1.30
C CYS A 68 -1.29 0.63 -0.60
N PHE A 69 -2.26 1.57 -0.62
CA PHE A 69 -3.65 1.30 -0.23
C PHE A 69 -4.41 0.56 -1.35
N ALA A 70 -3.95 0.72 -2.59
CA ALA A 70 -4.64 0.21 -3.77
C ALA A 70 -4.81 -1.32 -3.81
N PRO A 71 -3.83 -2.15 -3.37
CA PRO A 71 -4.04 -3.58 -3.25
C PRO A 71 -5.26 -3.95 -2.37
N GLY A 72 -5.37 -3.36 -1.18
CA GLY A 72 -6.51 -3.57 -0.29
C GLY A 72 -7.83 -3.12 -0.92
N LEU A 73 -7.84 -1.96 -1.59
CA LEU A 73 -9.03 -1.50 -2.32
C LEU A 73 -9.46 -2.48 -3.42
N LEU A 74 -8.53 -2.92 -4.26
CA LEU A 74 -8.80 -3.84 -5.37
C LEU A 74 -9.27 -5.19 -4.86
N ALA A 75 -8.65 -5.73 -3.79
CA ALA A 75 -9.07 -6.98 -3.17
C ALA A 75 -10.50 -6.88 -2.59
N LEU A 76 -10.80 -5.80 -1.87
CA LEU A 76 -12.14 -5.57 -1.32
C LEU A 76 -13.19 -5.45 -2.44
N GLY A 77 -12.89 -4.67 -3.48
CA GLY A 77 -13.76 -4.57 -4.65
C GLY A 77 -13.93 -5.89 -5.39
N ALA A 78 -12.89 -6.73 -5.45
CA ALA A 78 -12.97 -8.06 -6.04
C ALA A 78 -13.95 -8.97 -5.28
N LYS A 79 -13.89 -8.97 -3.95
CA LYS A 79 -14.82 -9.72 -3.08
C LYS A 79 -16.25 -9.24 -3.26
N VAL A 80 -16.48 -7.94 -3.10
CA VAL A 80 -17.84 -7.36 -3.05
C VAL A 80 -18.53 -7.37 -4.41
N LEU A 81 -17.79 -7.14 -5.50
CA LEU A 81 -18.37 -6.97 -6.84
C LEU A 81 -18.10 -8.16 -7.78
N ASN A 82 -17.54 -9.26 -7.25
CA ASN A 82 -17.15 -10.44 -8.01
C ASN A 82 -16.22 -10.13 -9.20
N ARG A 83 -15.09 -9.46 -8.93
CA ARG A 83 -14.13 -8.98 -9.93
C ARG A 83 -12.77 -9.68 -9.78
N PRO A 84 -12.63 -10.96 -10.17
CA PRO A 84 -11.43 -11.76 -9.89
C PRO A 84 -10.13 -11.18 -10.49
N LYS A 85 -10.22 -10.44 -11.62
CA LYS A 85 -9.06 -9.75 -12.20
C LYS A 85 -8.47 -8.68 -11.27
N ASP A 86 -9.31 -8.05 -10.45
CA ASP A 86 -8.86 -7.03 -9.51
C ASP A 86 -8.10 -7.68 -8.34
N LEU A 87 -8.46 -8.90 -7.93
CA LEU A 87 -7.73 -9.65 -6.91
C LEU A 87 -6.33 -10.05 -7.40
N ILE A 88 -6.20 -10.47 -8.67
CA ILE A 88 -4.89 -10.77 -9.27
C ILE A 88 -3.99 -9.53 -9.26
N ALA A 89 -4.54 -8.38 -9.68
CA ALA A 89 -3.81 -7.12 -9.65
C ALA A 89 -3.48 -6.68 -8.21
N ALA A 90 -4.39 -6.89 -7.26
CA ALA A 90 -4.16 -6.60 -5.85
C ALA A 90 -2.95 -7.38 -5.31
N SER A 91 -2.94 -8.70 -5.49
CA SER A 91 -1.81 -9.53 -5.05
C SER A 91 -0.50 -9.10 -5.71
N GLY A 92 -0.49 -8.86 -7.02
CA GLY A 92 0.72 -8.44 -7.73
C GLY A 92 1.24 -7.06 -7.29
N LEU A 93 0.36 -6.09 -7.03
CA LEU A 93 0.75 -4.77 -6.50
C LEU A 93 1.22 -4.86 -5.04
N MET A 94 0.63 -5.77 -4.25
CA MET A 94 1.07 -6.00 -2.87
C MET A 94 2.51 -6.51 -2.80
N GLU A 95 2.88 -7.46 -3.67
CA GLU A 95 4.27 -7.94 -3.73
C GLU A 95 5.24 -6.78 -4.04
N THR A 96 4.85 -5.83 -4.89
CA THR A 96 5.65 -4.63 -5.18
C THR A 96 5.78 -3.71 -3.97
N CYS A 97 4.72 -3.52 -3.19
CA CYS A 97 4.77 -2.76 -1.94
C CYS A 97 5.71 -3.43 -0.92
N ILE A 98 5.62 -4.75 -0.77
CA ILE A 98 6.51 -5.52 0.13
C ILE A 98 7.95 -5.53 -0.34
N MET A 99 8.19 -5.55 -1.65
CA MET A 99 9.52 -5.44 -2.21
C MET A 99 10.25 -4.17 -1.75
N SER A 100 9.54 -3.04 -1.57
CA SER A 100 10.11 -1.80 -0.98
C SER A 100 10.63 -2.01 0.44
N TYR A 101 9.89 -2.77 1.26
CA TYR A 101 10.27 -3.10 2.63
C TYR A 101 11.44 -4.10 2.68
N GLN A 102 11.37 -5.18 1.89
CA GLN A 102 12.36 -6.27 1.91
C GLN A 102 13.72 -5.85 1.36
N ASN A 103 13.76 -4.85 0.48
CA ASN A 103 14.99 -4.36 -0.11
C ASN A 103 15.61 -3.18 0.65
N SER A 104 15.06 -2.77 1.79
CA SER A 104 15.71 -1.77 2.63
C SER A 104 16.61 -2.41 3.70
N ALA A 105 17.65 -1.70 4.14
CA ALA A 105 18.54 -2.19 5.20
C ALA A 105 17.84 -2.31 6.56
N THR A 106 16.75 -1.57 6.73
CA THR A 106 16.00 -1.46 7.99
C THR A 106 14.81 -2.41 8.06
N GLY A 107 14.37 -2.96 6.92
CA GLY A 107 13.13 -3.72 6.79
C GLY A 107 11.87 -2.85 6.79
N LEU A 108 12.01 -1.53 6.57
CA LEU A 108 10.93 -0.55 6.42
C LEU A 108 10.84 -0.07 4.97
N GLY A 109 9.63 0.21 4.49
CA GLY A 109 9.43 0.73 3.13
C GLY A 109 9.68 2.23 3.03
N ALA A 110 10.25 2.66 1.91
CA ALA A 110 10.45 4.07 1.61
C ALA A 110 9.14 4.81 1.27
N ASP A 111 9.08 6.13 1.48
CA ASP A 111 7.91 6.95 1.16
C ASP A 111 7.68 7.05 -0.35
N GLU A 112 8.75 7.00 -1.15
CA GLU A 112 8.63 7.05 -2.59
C GLU A 112 9.71 6.24 -3.31
N ILE A 113 9.26 5.39 -4.24
CA ILE A 113 10.10 4.60 -5.13
C ILE A 113 9.75 4.87 -6.60
N ALA A 114 10.73 4.70 -7.48
CA ALA A 114 10.51 4.75 -8.91
C ALA A 114 11.20 3.58 -9.61
N PHE A 115 10.55 3.05 -10.64
CA PHE A 115 11.04 1.91 -11.38
C PHE A 115 11.88 2.36 -12.57
N LEU A 116 12.90 1.57 -12.90
CA LEU A 116 13.82 1.90 -13.97
C LEU A 116 13.07 2.01 -15.31
N ARG A 117 13.28 3.15 -15.98
CA ARG A 117 12.97 3.36 -17.40
C ARG A 117 14.16 4.05 -18.07
N PRO A 118 14.62 3.56 -19.24
CA PRO A 118 15.75 4.16 -19.98
C PRO A 118 15.61 5.67 -20.23
N GLU A 119 14.37 6.16 -20.35
CA GLU A 119 14.02 7.56 -20.60
C GLU A 119 14.21 8.45 -19.37
N PHE A 120 14.03 7.91 -18.16
CA PHE A 120 14.10 8.64 -16.88
C PHE A 120 15.45 8.46 -16.17
N SER A 121 16.27 7.49 -16.61
CA SER A 121 17.60 7.20 -16.08
C SER A 121 18.74 7.93 -16.80
N LYS A 122 18.45 8.80 -17.79
CA LYS A 122 19.49 9.60 -18.47
C LYS A 122 20.02 10.71 -17.56
N GLY A 123 21.28 10.58 -17.15
CA GLY A 123 22.06 11.66 -16.54
C GLY A 123 21.87 11.86 -15.04
N LYS A 124 21.23 10.92 -14.34
CA LYS A 124 21.14 10.92 -12.88
C LYS A 124 21.91 9.73 -12.32
N GLU A 125 23.07 10.01 -11.72
CA GLU A 125 23.74 9.08 -10.82
C GLU A 125 22.87 8.99 -9.55
N PHE A 126 22.25 7.84 -9.33
CA PHE A 126 21.41 7.62 -8.15
C PHE A 126 22.12 6.64 -7.23
N GLU A 127 22.62 7.15 -6.10
CA GLU A 127 23.51 6.47 -5.15
C GLU A 127 22.81 5.51 -4.17
N MET A 128 21.50 5.32 -4.21
CA MET A 128 20.80 4.45 -3.24
C MET A 128 20.00 3.36 -3.95
N LEU A 129 20.72 2.34 -4.40
CA LEU A 129 20.15 1.09 -4.89
C LEU A 129 20.32 0.02 -3.81
N PRO A 130 19.24 -0.67 -3.41
CA PRO A 130 19.39 -2.09 -3.14
C PRO A 130 19.80 -2.74 -4.47
N LYS A 131 21.02 -3.27 -4.54
CA LYS A 131 21.54 -3.90 -5.77
C LYS A 131 20.51 -4.91 -6.29
N ASP A 132 20.18 -4.79 -7.58
CA ASP A 132 19.27 -5.67 -8.31
C ASP A 132 17.77 -5.58 -7.93
N ALA A 133 17.28 -4.60 -7.15
CA ALA A 133 15.87 -4.53 -6.77
C ALA A 133 14.90 -4.06 -7.89
N GLY A 134 15.41 -3.54 -9.01
CA GLY A 134 14.57 -3.08 -10.13
C GLY A 134 13.84 -1.74 -9.93
N PHE A 135 14.09 -1.06 -8.80
CA PHE A 135 13.64 0.30 -8.50
C PHE A 135 14.74 1.11 -7.82
N TYR A 136 14.53 2.41 -7.69
CA TYR A 136 15.37 3.34 -6.95
C TYR A 136 14.52 4.17 -5.97
N LEU A 137 15.13 4.61 -4.87
CA LEU A 137 14.49 5.46 -3.88
C LEU A 137 14.45 6.90 -4.37
N ILE A 138 13.27 7.52 -4.29
CA ILE A 138 13.11 8.97 -4.48
C ILE A 138 13.08 9.68 -3.13
N ASP A 139 12.28 9.15 -2.20
CA ASP A 139 12.16 9.63 -0.84
C ASP A 139 12.34 8.44 0.11
N PRO A 140 13.48 8.35 0.81
CA PRO A 140 13.80 7.21 1.67
C PRO A 140 13.16 7.32 3.07
N GLU A 141 12.36 8.34 3.37
CA GLU A 141 11.72 8.48 4.67
C GLU A 141 10.74 7.32 4.94
N TYR A 142 10.59 6.92 6.21
CA TYR A 142 9.47 6.10 6.67
C TYR A 142 8.64 6.87 7.69
N ALA A 143 7.45 7.31 7.29
CA ALA A 143 6.58 8.16 8.10
C ALA A 143 5.53 7.39 8.93
N LEU A 144 5.80 6.14 9.32
CA LEU A 144 4.88 5.29 10.11
C LEU A 144 3.50 5.04 9.45
N ARG A 145 3.44 5.16 8.12
CA ARG A 145 2.18 5.16 7.37
C ARG A 145 1.51 3.78 7.30
N PRO A 146 0.17 3.73 7.18
CA PRO A 146 -0.58 2.50 7.30
C PRO A 146 -0.82 1.74 5.99
N GLU A 147 -0.60 2.33 4.82
CA GLU A 147 -1.27 1.84 3.60
C GLU A 147 -0.85 0.41 3.22
N THR A 148 0.44 0.09 3.36
CA THR A 148 0.96 -1.27 3.16
C THR A 148 0.32 -2.26 4.14
N VAL A 149 0.23 -1.93 5.42
CA VAL A 149 -0.32 -2.85 6.44
C VAL A 149 -1.85 -2.94 6.40
N GLU A 150 -2.55 -1.89 5.95
CA GLU A 150 -3.98 -1.94 5.60
C GLU A 150 -4.23 -2.98 4.50
N SER A 151 -3.45 -2.90 3.42
CA SER A 151 -3.57 -3.83 2.30
C SER A 151 -3.24 -5.26 2.68
N LEU A 152 -2.19 -5.50 3.49
CA LEU A 152 -1.88 -6.82 4.04
C LEU A 152 -3.05 -7.40 4.84
N PHE A 153 -3.62 -6.59 5.75
CA PHE A 153 -4.77 -6.99 6.55
C PHE A 153 -5.96 -7.39 5.67
N ILE A 154 -6.33 -6.54 4.70
CA ILE A 154 -7.46 -6.80 3.81
C ILE A 154 -7.22 -8.05 2.96
N LEU A 155 -6.04 -8.19 2.36
CA LEU A 155 -5.69 -9.37 1.56
C LEU A 155 -5.73 -10.65 2.39
N TYR A 156 -5.17 -10.64 3.60
CA TYR A 156 -5.25 -11.78 4.52
C TYR A 156 -6.71 -12.16 4.82
N ARG A 157 -7.56 -11.18 5.17
CA ARG A 157 -8.97 -11.44 5.47
C ARG A 157 -9.77 -11.97 4.26
N ILE A 158 -9.36 -11.64 3.04
CA ILE A 158 -10.05 -12.05 1.81
C ILE A 158 -9.55 -13.40 1.29
N THR A 159 -8.24 -13.67 1.33
CA THR A 159 -7.66 -14.87 0.71
C THR A 159 -7.28 -15.95 1.71
N GLY A 160 -7.06 -15.60 2.98
CA GLY A 160 -6.58 -16.51 4.02
C GLY A 160 -5.11 -16.93 3.87
N GLU A 161 -4.35 -16.32 2.95
CA GLU A 161 -2.95 -16.68 2.70
C GLU A 161 -2.04 -16.20 3.84
N GLY A 162 -1.35 -17.14 4.49
CA GLY A 162 -0.49 -16.87 5.66
C GLY A 162 0.69 -15.95 5.40
N LYS A 163 1.18 -15.84 4.14
CA LYS A 163 2.28 -14.93 3.78
C LYS A 163 2.01 -13.47 4.16
N TYR A 164 0.75 -13.04 4.13
CA TYR A 164 0.39 -11.66 4.47
C TYR A 164 0.57 -11.37 5.97
N GLN A 165 0.35 -12.38 6.82
CA GLN A 165 0.68 -12.31 8.25
C GLN A 165 2.19 -12.33 8.48
N GLU A 166 2.94 -13.14 7.73
CA GLU A 166 4.41 -13.19 7.80
C GLU A 166 5.01 -11.82 7.45
N TYR A 167 4.59 -11.22 6.34
CA TYR A 167 5.00 -9.87 5.95
C TYR A 167 4.63 -8.82 7.01
N ALA A 168 3.43 -8.87 7.57
CA ALA A 168 3.03 -7.95 8.64
C ALA A 168 3.90 -8.12 9.89
N TRP A 169 4.30 -9.36 10.22
CA TRP A 169 5.14 -9.64 11.37
C TRP A 169 6.58 -9.15 11.18
N GLU A 170 7.13 -9.25 9.97
CA GLU A 170 8.41 -8.62 9.61
C GLU A 170 8.34 -7.10 9.80
N ILE A 171 7.25 -6.46 9.35
CA ILE A 171 7.04 -5.02 9.52
C ILE A 171 6.96 -4.64 11.01
N VAL A 172 6.23 -5.41 11.83
CA VAL A 172 6.17 -5.18 13.29
C VAL A 172 7.57 -5.19 13.90
N GLN A 173 8.38 -6.21 13.58
CA GLN A 173 9.74 -6.32 14.10
C GLN A 173 10.62 -5.15 13.67
N SER A 174 10.51 -4.71 12.42
CA SER A 174 11.24 -3.55 11.91
C SER A 174 10.80 -2.25 12.60
N ILE A 175 9.49 -2.02 12.80
CA ILE A 175 8.98 -0.86 13.55
C ILE A 175 9.49 -0.87 15.00
N GLU A 176 9.40 -1.99 15.70
CA GLU A 176 9.90 -2.11 17.08
C GLU A 176 11.40 -1.84 17.19
N LYS A 177 12.18 -2.33 16.22
CA LYS A 177 13.64 -2.17 16.22
C LYS A 177 14.07 -0.75 15.86
N GLN A 178 13.44 -0.14 14.87
CA GLN A 178 13.94 1.09 14.23
C GLN A 178 13.19 2.34 14.69
N CYS A 179 11.91 2.24 15.00
CA CYS A 179 11.05 3.40 15.26
C CYS A 179 10.77 3.64 16.75
N ARG A 180 11.06 2.67 17.62
CA ARG A 180 10.75 2.76 19.07
C ARG A 180 11.60 3.84 19.76
N THR A 181 10.95 4.67 20.55
CA THR A 181 11.59 5.64 21.44
C THR A 181 11.24 5.35 22.90
N LYS A 182 11.78 6.17 23.82
CA LYS A 182 11.44 6.10 25.25
C LYS A 182 9.94 6.30 25.49
N ASP A 183 9.32 7.24 24.77
CA ASP A 183 7.98 7.74 25.06
C ASP A 183 6.94 7.34 23.98
N GLY A 184 7.35 6.63 22.93
CA GLY A 184 6.46 6.21 21.86
C GLY A 184 7.22 5.67 20.65
N TYR A 185 6.86 6.15 19.45
CA TYR A 185 7.49 5.79 18.19
C TYR A 185 7.76 7.05 17.37
N SER A 186 8.67 6.97 16.41
CA SER A 186 8.92 8.03 15.43
C SER A 186 9.21 7.43 14.07
N GLY A 187 8.89 8.18 13.01
CA GLY A 187 9.38 7.87 11.68
C GLY A 187 10.91 7.87 11.59
N LEU A 188 11.42 7.29 10.51
CA LEU A 188 12.85 7.15 10.23
C LEU A 188 13.23 8.01 9.02
N VAL A 189 14.35 8.73 9.10
CA VAL A 189 14.80 9.66 8.03
C VAL A 189 15.20 8.91 6.77
N ASN A 190 15.88 7.76 6.89
CA ASN A 190 16.35 6.98 5.76
C ASN A 190 16.23 5.48 6.03
N VAL A 191 15.37 4.78 5.29
CA VAL A 191 15.20 3.32 5.40
C VAL A 191 16.42 2.50 4.98
N MET A 192 17.41 3.11 4.33
CA MET A 192 18.68 2.48 3.98
C MET A 192 19.76 2.68 5.04
N ASP A 193 19.64 3.69 5.90
CA ASP A 193 20.62 4.00 6.93
C ASP A 193 19.93 4.50 8.21
N ALA A 194 19.74 3.58 9.17
CA ALA A 194 19.15 3.92 10.47
C ALA A 194 20.00 4.92 11.28
N SER A 195 21.29 5.09 10.96
CA SER A 195 22.16 6.02 11.68
C SER A 195 21.83 7.49 11.40
N GLU A 196 21.09 7.79 10.32
CA GLU A 196 20.56 9.13 10.04
C GLU A 196 19.47 9.56 11.04
N GLY A 197 18.94 8.62 11.83
CA GLY A 197 18.10 8.91 12.97
C GLY A 197 16.61 9.08 12.64
N LEU A 198 15.88 9.56 13.64
CA LEU A 198 14.42 9.62 13.65
C LEU A 198 13.91 11.02 13.27
N THR A 199 12.77 11.07 12.60
CA THR A 199 12.12 12.33 12.19
C THR A 199 11.49 13.13 13.35
N ASN A 200 11.56 12.59 14.58
CA ASN A 200 10.96 13.14 15.80
C ASN A 200 9.45 13.46 15.63
N THR A 201 8.74 12.62 14.88
CA THR A 201 7.32 12.81 14.57
C THR A 201 6.57 11.49 14.72
N MET A 202 5.48 11.52 15.51
CA MET A 202 4.52 10.42 15.65
C MET A 202 3.13 10.90 15.22
N PRO A 203 2.73 10.64 13.97
CA PRO A 203 1.41 11.03 13.50
C PRO A 203 0.30 10.22 14.18
N SER A 204 -0.88 10.81 14.36
CA SER A 204 -2.02 10.14 15.01
C SER A 204 -2.48 8.88 14.26
N TYR A 205 -2.30 8.84 12.94
CA TYR A 205 -2.65 7.67 12.12
C TYR A 205 -1.81 6.43 12.46
N PHE A 206 -0.63 6.58 13.07
CA PHE A 206 0.12 5.43 13.54
C PHE A 206 -0.70 4.63 14.57
N LEU A 207 -1.40 5.32 15.46
CA LEU A 207 -2.27 4.70 16.46
C LEU A 207 -3.62 4.28 15.87
N SER A 208 -4.26 5.13 15.06
CA SER A 208 -5.60 4.83 14.55
C SER A 208 -5.59 3.81 13.40
N GLN A 209 -4.49 3.66 12.68
CA GLN A 209 -4.39 2.84 11.47
C GLN A 209 -3.29 1.78 11.58
N THR A 210 -2.02 2.19 11.62
CA THR A 210 -0.88 1.25 11.48
C THR A 210 -0.90 0.17 12.56
N LEU A 211 -0.95 0.55 13.85
CA LEU A 211 -1.05 -0.41 14.95
C LEU A 211 -2.36 -1.20 14.93
N LYS A 212 -3.45 -0.60 14.47
CA LYS A 212 -4.76 -1.27 14.41
C LYS A 212 -4.74 -2.40 13.38
N TYR A 213 -4.27 -2.15 12.17
CA TYR A 213 -4.21 -3.18 11.13
C TYR A 213 -3.19 -4.27 11.48
N LEU A 214 -2.04 -3.88 12.05
CA LEU A 214 -1.04 -4.84 12.56
C LEU A 214 -1.56 -5.68 13.73
N TYR A 215 -2.46 -5.15 14.56
CA TYR A 215 -3.14 -5.95 15.58
C TYR A 215 -4.19 -6.88 14.96
N LEU A 216 -5.09 -6.35 14.14
CA LEU A 216 -6.23 -7.09 13.61
C LEU A 216 -5.85 -8.23 12.65
N ILE A 217 -4.72 -8.12 11.95
CA ILE A 217 -4.26 -9.19 11.05
C ILE A 217 -3.89 -10.48 11.81
N PHE A 218 -3.52 -10.38 13.08
CA PHE A 218 -3.23 -11.54 13.94
C PHE A 218 -4.39 -11.93 14.85
N ASP A 219 -5.41 -11.07 14.98
CA ASP A 219 -6.60 -11.34 15.77
C ASP A 219 -7.59 -12.24 15.02
N ASN A 220 -8.53 -12.82 15.76
CA ASN A 220 -9.60 -13.66 15.24
C ASN A 220 -10.32 -12.96 14.05
N PRO A 221 -10.50 -13.63 12.90
CA PRO A 221 -11.26 -13.15 11.74
C PRO A 221 -12.65 -12.56 12.02
N GLU A 222 -13.33 -13.05 13.05
CA GLU A 222 -14.64 -12.56 13.46
C GLU A 222 -14.57 -11.16 14.11
N VAL A 223 -13.41 -10.75 14.63
CA VAL A 223 -13.21 -9.40 15.16
C VAL A 223 -13.00 -8.44 14.00
N ALA A 224 -13.85 -7.40 13.95
CA ALA A 224 -13.83 -6.39 12.90
C ALA A 224 -13.89 -7.01 11.49
N SER A 225 -14.75 -8.02 11.31
CA SER A 225 -14.96 -8.69 10.04
C SER A 225 -15.29 -7.68 8.93
N LEU A 226 -14.71 -7.89 7.75
CA LEU A 226 -14.98 -7.08 6.55
C LEU A 226 -16.42 -7.28 6.02
N ASP A 227 -17.15 -8.27 6.54
CA ASP A 227 -18.58 -8.48 6.28
C ASP A 227 -19.47 -7.68 7.23
N ASP A 228 -18.96 -7.29 8.41
CA ASP A 228 -19.71 -6.55 9.44
C ASP A 228 -19.34 -5.06 9.52
N TYR A 229 -18.14 -4.70 9.09
CA TYR A 229 -17.60 -3.35 9.20
C TYR A 229 -16.93 -2.84 7.93
N ILE A 230 -17.06 -1.53 7.73
CA ILE A 230 -16.34 -0.73 6.76
C ILE A 230 -15.36 0.16 7.53
N PHE A 231 -14.08 0.11 7.17
CA PHE A 231 -13.09 1.05 7.69
C PHE A 231 -13.18 2.35 6.89
N ASN A 232 -13.25 3.51 7.53
CA ASN A 232 -13.00 4.77 6.82
C ASN A 232 -11.51 4.92 6.48
N THR A 233 -11.10 6.05 5.89
CA THR A 233 -9.69 6.26 5.49
C THR A 233 -8.74 6.57 6.63
N GLU A 234 -9.25 6.62 7.86
CA GLU A 234 -8.47 6.83 9.08
C GLU A 234 -8.54 5.60 10.01
N GLY A 235 -8.91 4.43 9.45
CA GLY A 235 -8.99 3.15 10.16
C GLY A 235 -10.14 3.06 11.17
N HIS A 236 -11.09 3.99 11.17
CA HIS A 236 -12.25 3.94 12.07
C HIS A 236 -13.34 3.04 11.49
N LEU A 237 -13.88 2.16 12.34
CA LEU A 237 -14.88 1.18 11.93
C LEU A 237 -16.27 1.82 11.91
N ILE A 238 -16.99 1.56 10.82
CA ILE A 238 -18.39 1.90 10.64
C ILE A 238 -19.11 0.57 10.40
N LYS A 239 -20.09 0.23 11.23
CA LYS A 239 -20.88 -0.99 11.05
C LYS A 239 -21.72 -0.88 9.78
N TYR A 240 -21.84 -1.96 9.00
CA TYR A 240 -22.78 -1.98 7.88
C TYR A 240 -24.20 -1.63 8.38
N PRO A 241 -24.92 -0.72 7.69
CA PRO A 241 -26.23 -0.28 8.13
C PRO A 241 -27.33 -1.33 7.91
N ILE A 242 -27.06 -2.40 7.16
CA ILE A 242 -28.02 -3.45 6.83
C ILE A 242 -27.30 -4.81 6.92
N PRO A 243 -27.86 -5.82 7.62
CA PRO A 243 -27.31 -7.18 7.66
C PRO A 243 -27.46 -7.92 6.33
#